data_AF-A0A5J9W0Y1-F1
#
_entry.id   AF-A0A5J9W0Y1-F1
#
_cell.length_a   1.000
_cell.length_b   1.000
_cell.length_c   1.000
_cell.angle_alpha   90.00
_cell.angle_beta   90.00
_cell.angle_gamma   90.00
#
_symmetry.space_group_name_H-M   'P 1'
#
loop_
_entity.id
_entity.type
_entity.pdbx_description
1 polymer ?
#
loop_
_entity_poly.entity_id
_entity_poly.type
_entity_poly.pdbx_seq_one_letter_code
_entity_poly.pdbx_strand_id
1 'polypeptide(L)'
;MAPPLMDELVEEVLIRLPPDDPASLVRAALVCLRWRHLVSNSSFRRRFREFHRTLPILGFVYYTKDAVSTFARTSSSSCPPIPDRGNFACD
;
A
#
# COMPACT_ATOMS: atom_id res chain seq x y z
N MET A 1 26.64 7.19 10.54
CA MET A 1 26.41 6.97 9.09
C MET A 1 26.49 5.48 8.85
N ALA A 2 25.35 4.79 8.80
CA ALA A 2 25.38 3.35 8.51
C ALA A 2 25.75 3.14 7.04
N PRO A 3 26.54 2.11 6.70
CA PRO A 3 27.04 1.95 5.35
C PRO A 3 25.88 1.78 4.36
N PRO A 4 26.01 2.31 3.13
CA PRO A 4 24.98 2.24 2.10
C PRO A 4 24.53 0.80 1.78
N LEU A 5 25.41 -0.18 2.02
CA LEU A 5 25.11 -1.62 1.90
C LEU A 5 23.88 -2.06 2.71
N MET A 6 23.65 -1.47 3.89
CA MET A 6 22.52 -1.88 4.75
C MET A 6 21.17 -1.47 4.14
N ASP A 7 21.12 -0.31 3.48
CA ASP A 7 19.90 0.20 2.88
C ASP A 7 19.52 -0.58 1.62
N GLU A 8 20.51 -0.95 0.81
CA GLU A 8 20.33 -1.78 -0.37
C GLU A 8 19.78 -3.17 -0.01
N LEU A 9 20.35 -3.81 1.02
CA LEU A 9 19.87 -5.10 1.51
C LEU A 9 18.46 -5.03 2.10
N VAL A 10 18.16 -4.00 2.90
CA VAL A 10 16.81 -3.78 3.43
C VAL A 10 15.82 -3.55 2.29
N GLU A 11 16.20 -2.76 1.28
CA GLU A 11 15.38 -2.55 0.10
C GLU A 11 15.12 -3.84 -0.69
N GLU A 12 16.09 -4.72 -0.85
CA GLU A 12 15.87 -6.04 -1.46
C GLU A 12 14.89 -6.91 -0.67
N VAL A 13 14.96 -6.89 0.66
CA VAL A 13 14.01 -7.60 1.52
C VAL A 13 12.61 -7.01 1.38
N LEU A 14 12.50 -5.68 1.40
CA LEU A 14 11.23 -4.96 1.23
C LEU A 14 10.63 -5.17 -0.17
N ILE A 15 11.46 -5.27 -1.22
CA ILE A 15 11.00 -5.56 -2.59
C ILE A 15 10.40 -6.96 -2.69
N ARG A 16 10.91 -7.94 -1.93
CA ARG A 16 10.36 -9.31 -1.92
C ARG A 16 9.04 -9.45 -1.16
N LEU A 17 8.57 -8.42 -0.45
CA LEU A 17 7.27 -8.46 0.21
C LEU A 17 6.13 -8.59 -0.81
N PRO A 18 5.11 -9.42 -0.55
CA PRO A 18 4.02 -9.63 -1.49
C PRO A 18 3.20 -8.35 -1.69
N PRO A 19 2.86 -7.97 -2.94
CA PRO A 19 2.05 -6.80 -3.23
C PRO A 19 0.57 -6.99 -2.81
N ASP A 20 0.14 -8.23 -2.60
CA ASP A 20 -1.21 -8.58 -2.17
C ASP A 20 -1.51 -8.24 -0.71
N ASP A 21 -0.47 -8.07 0.12
CA ASP A 21 -0.60 -7.63 1.52
C ASP A 21 0.08 -6.26 1.73
N PRO A 22 -0.58 -5.15 1.36
CA PRO A 22 -0.03 -3.82 1.58
C PRO A 22 0.20 -3.50 3.06
N ALA A 23 -0.51 -4.19 3.98
CA ALA A 23 -0.31 -3.98 5.41
C ALA A 23 1.08 -4.43 5.87
N SER A 24 1.69 -5.44 5.23
CA SER A 24 3.07 -5.84 5.52
C SER A 24 4.08 -4.75 5.19
N LEU A 25 3.92 -4.06 4.06
CA LEU A 25 4.79 -2.95 3.68
C LEU A 25 4.61 -1.75 4.61
N VAL A 26 3.37 -1.47 5.04
CA VAL A 26 3.06 -0.43 6.03
C VAL A 26 3.68 -0.76 7.38
N ARG A 27 3.52 -2.00 7.89
CA ARG A 27 4.15 -2.45 9.13
C ARG A 27 5.67 -2.31 9.08
N ALA A 28 6.29 -2.65 7.96
CA ALA A 28 7.73 -2.48 7.77
C ALA A 28 8.17 -1.00 7.83
N ALA A 29 7.38 -0.09 7.23
CA ALA A 29 7.64 1.34 7.32
C ALA A 29 7.49 1.91 8.74
N LEU A 30 6.71 1.26 9.62
CA LEU A 30 6.53 1.69 11.01
C LEU A 30 7.65 1.24 11.95
N VAL A 31 8.53 0.31 11.54
CA VAL A 31 9.63 -0.20 12.38
C VAL A 31 10.60 0.91 12.78
N CYS A 32 11.00 1.76 11.81
CA CYS A 32 11.81 2.95 12.09
C CYS A 32 11.73 3.98 10.96
N LEU A 33 12.16 5.22 11.23
CA LEU A 33 12.23 6.30 10.23
C LEU A 33 13.02 5.91 8.98
N ARG A 34 14.08 5.12 9.14
CA ARG A 34 14.92 4.68 8.02
C ARG A 34 14.15 3.82 7.03
N TRP A 35 13.41 2.83 7.52
CA TRP A 35 12.58 1.96 6.69
C TRP A 35 11.43 2.75 6.05
N ARG A 36 10.84 3.69 6.79
CA ARG A 36 9.85 4.63 6.24
C ARG A 36 10.39 5.43 5.06
N HIS A 37 11.62 5.94 5.16
CA HIS A 37 12.27 6.68 4.07
C HIS A 37 12.53 5.80 2.86
N LEU A 38 12.98 4.55 3.05
CA LEU A 38 13.20 3.60 1.97
C LEU A 38 11.89 3.29 1.23
N VAL A 39 10.82 2.93 1.94
CA VAL A 39 9.52 2.60 1.34
C VAL A 39 8.90 3.81 0.61
N SER A 40 9.09 5.01 1.15
CA SER A 40 8.57 6.25 0.54
C SER A 40 9.35 6.71 -0.70
N ASN A 41 10.56 6.20 -0.90
CA ASN A 41 11.45 6.59 -2.00
C ASN A 41 10.81 6.29 -3.37
N SER A 42 10.92 7.22 -4.32
CA SER A 42 10.45 7.02 -5.69
C SER A 42 11.16 5.86 -6.40
N SER A 43 12.45 5.68 -6.14
CA SER A 43 13.28 4.60 -6.68
C SER A 43 12.80 3.22 -6.21
N PHE A 44 12.52 3.09 -4.90
CA PHE A 44 11.94 1.89 -4.32
C PHE A 44 10.59 1.56 -4.95
N ARG A 45 9.67 2.53 -4.99
CA ARG A 45 8.33 2.32 -5.56
C ARG A 45 8.39 1.92 -7.04
N ARG A 46 9.36 2.44 -7.81
CA ARG A 46 9.58 2.01 -9.20
C ARG A 46 10.04 0.56 -9.27
N ARG A 47 11.11 0.20 -8.53
CA ARG A 47 11.63 -1.16 -8.49
C ARG A 47 10.61 -2.17 -8.00
N PHE A 48 9.84 -1.83 -6.97
CA PHE A 48 8.76 -2.65 -6.43
C PHE A 48 7.72 -2.97 -7.51
N ARG A 49 7.28 -1.97 -8.29
CA ARG A 49 6.35 -2.19 -9.42
C ARG A 49 6.98 -3.02 -10.55
N GLU A 50 8.24 -2.76 -10.89
CA GLU A 50 8.96 -3.49 -11.95
C GLU A 50 9.23 -4.95 -11.58
N PHE A 51 9.46 -5.23 -10.30
CA PHE A 51 9.67 -6.57 -9.77
C PHE A 51 8.36 -7.36 -9.74
N HIS A 52 7.26 -6.72 -9.30
CA HIS A 52 5.98 -7.41 -9.13
C HIS A 52 5.11 -7.42 -10.40
N ARG A 53 5.39 -6.57 -11.41
CA ARG A 53 4.79 -6.39 -12.76
C ARG A 53 3.27 -6.45 -12.91
N THR A 54 2.55 -6.71 -11.84
CA THR A 54 1.11 -6.68 -11.73
C THR A 54 0.77 -5.24 -11.42
N LEU A 55 -0.07 -4.62 -12.27
CA LEU A 55 -0.56 -3.25 -12.09
C LEU A 55 -0.86 -3.03 -10.60
N PRO A 56 -0.15 -2.11 -9.92
CA PRO A 56 -0.40 -1.86 -8.51
C PRO A 56 -1.86 -1.49 -8.43
N ILE A 57 -2.60 -2.37 -7.75
CA ILE A 57 -4.02 -2.30 -7.52
C ILE A 57 -4.38 -0.85 -7.23
N LEU A 58 -5.04 -0.18 -8.18
CA LEU A 58 -5.68 1.09 -7.88
C LEU A 58 -6.73 0.74 -6.83
N GLY A 59 -6.64 1.31 -5.65
CA GLY A 59 -7.58 1.05 -4.59
C GLY A 59 -7.79 2.29 -3.76
N PHE A 60 -9.01 2.46 -3.29
CA PHE A 60 -9.42 3.63 -2.52
C PHE A 60 -9.41 3.27 -1.04
N VAL A 61 -8.88 4.18 -0.22
CA VAL A 61 -8.97 4.10 1.23
C VAL A 61 -10.17 4.91 1.66
N TYR A 62 -11.12 4.27 2.33
CA TYR A 62 -12.27 4.96 2.94
C TYR A 62 -12.32 4.70 4.44
N TYR A 63 -12.85 5.69 5.17
CA TYR A 63 -13.03 5.63 6.61
C TYR A 63 -14.42 5.08 6.91
N THR A 64 -14.47 3.94 7.59
CA THR A 64 -15.72 3.44 8.19
C THR A 64 -15.93 4.13 9.54
N LYS A 65 -17.19 4.20 9.99
CA LYS A 65 -17.55 4.81 11.29
C LYS A 65 -16.84 4.13 12.47
N ASP A 66 -16.31 2.93 12.27
CA ASP A 66 -15.60 2.13 13.26
C ASP A 66 -14.07 2.37 13.26
N ALA A 67 -13.60 3.47 12.65
CA ALA A 67 -12.19 3.92 12.61
C ALA A 67 -11.21 2.98 11.86
N VAL A 68 -11.69 1.95 11.18
CA VAL A 68 -10.85 1.09 10.34
C VAL A 68 -10.78 1.65 8.92
N SER A 69 -9.57 2.03 8.49
CA SER A 69 -9.28 2.37 7.10
C SER A 69 -9.28 1.10 6.25
N THR A 70 -10.28 0.94 5.38
CA THR A 70 -10.39 -0.23 4.50
C THR A 70 -9.89 0.11 3.11
N PHE A 71 -9.03 -0.75 2.54
CA PHE A 71 -8.53 -0.62 1.18
C PHE A 71 -9.34 -1.50 0.23
N ALA A 72 -10.02 -0.92 -0.76
CA ALA A 72 -10.78 -1.66 -1.77
C ALA A 72 -9.99 -1.79 -3.09
N ARG A 73 -9.79 -3.02 -3.58
CA ARG A 73 -9.04 -3.35 -4.81
C ARG A 73 -9.93 -3.16 -6.05
N THR A 74 -9.49 -2.36 -7.04
CA THR A 74 -10.27 -2.14 -8.28
C THR A 74 -10.19 -3.31 -9.26
N SER A 75 -9.19 -4.20 -9.15
CA SER A 75 -8.95 -5.30 -10.09
C SER A 75 -9.53 -6.66 -9.68
N SER A 76 -10.25 -6.76 -8.56
CA SER A 76 -11.07 -7.94 -8.28
C SER A 76 -12.37 -7.82 -9.04
N SER A 77 -12.71 -8.82 -9.85
CA SER A 77 -14.02 -9.02 -10.49
C SER A 77 -15.20 -9.10 -9.52
N SER A 78 -14.99 -8.90 -8.22
CA SER A 78 -16.05 -8.56 -7.28
C SER A 78 -16.26 -7.05 -7.30
N CYS A 79 -17.29 -6.61 -8.01
CA CYS A 79 -17.87 -5.29 -7.82
C CYS A 79 -17.92 -4.98 -6.31
N PRO A 80 -17.31 -3.88 -5.82
CA PRO A 80 -17.61 -3.46 -4.46
C PRO A 80 -19.13 -3.23 -4.40
N PRO A 81 -19.83 -3.66 -3.33
CA PRO A 81 -21.21 -3.27 -3.16
C PRO A 81 -21.21 -1.74 -3.18
N ILE A 82 -21.86 -1.17 -4.19
CA ILE A 82 -22.18 0.25 -4.25
C ILE A 82 -22.84 0.52 -2.90
N PRO A 83 -22.29 1.38 -2.02
CA PRO A 83 -22.99 1.74 -0.81
C PRO A 83 -24.34 2.28 -1.26
N ASP A 84 -25.41 1.61 -0.82
CA ASP A 84 -26.78 1.95 -1.16
C ASP A 84 -26.90 3.47 -1.06
N ARG A 85 -27.24 4.08 -2.19
CA ARG A 85 -27.47 5.51 -2.34
C ARG A 85 -28.79 5.83 -1.64
N GLY A 86 -28.86 5.57 -0.34
CA GLY A 86 -29.97 5.90 0.53
C GLY A 86 -30.03 7.41 0.70
N ASN A 87 -30.98 8.01 0.01
CA ASN A 87 -31.57 9.34 0.26
C ASN A 87 -30.61 10.46 0.67
N PHE A 88 -29.99 11.09 -0.32
CA PHE A 88 -29.95 12.56 -0.29
C PHE A 88 -31.27 13.04 -0.89
N ALA A 89 -32.31 13.06 -0.06
CA ALA A 89 -33.43 13.94 -0.30
C ALA A 89 -32.89 15.36 -0.17
N CYS A 90 -32.91 16.11 -1.27
CA CYS A 90 -32.82 17.56 -1.20
C CYS A 90 -34.20 18.04 -0.70
N ASP A 91 -34.28 18.35 0.59
CA ASP A 91 -35.16 19.40 1.13
C ASP A 91 -34.27 20.55 1.63
#